data_AF-A0A0H2XEB8-F1
#
_entry.id   AF-A0A0H2XEB8-F1
#
_cell.length_a   1.000
_cell.length_b   1.000
_cell.length_c   1.000
_cell.angle_alpha   90.00
_cell.angle_beta   90.00
_cell.angle_gamma   90.00
#
_symmetry.space_group_name_H-M   'P 1'
#
loop_
_entity.id
_entity.type
_entity.pdbx_description
1 polymer ?
#
loop_
_entity_poly.entity_id
_entity_poly.type
_entity_poly.pdbx_seq_one_letter_code
_entity_poly.pdbx_strand_id
1 'polypeptide(L)'
;MHYNPKVINSKIKAMRSQIESLYHLNMNHVITNDNDMLVSVSYPLDKLVLYIIEEKDKLEYYMKTAQDRLNLFKNIIKNYSENEQQDVMRYMLSSGKVKNEGVIERLKVDIYKVESRKRQERQNQREELHRIEFNKHLEQVKKELS
;
A
#
# COMPACT_ATOMS: atom_id res chain seq x y z
N MET A 1 -1.19 9.23 9.42
CA MET A 1 -2.42 8.98 8.64
C MET A 1 -2.06 8.46 7.25
N HIS A 2 -2.62 7.32 6.84
CA HIS A 2 -2.31 6.68 5.54
C HIS A 2 -2.85 7.43 4.30
N TYR A 3 -3.70 8.45 4.52
CA TYR A 3 -4.30 9.28 3.47
C TYR A 3 -3.54 10.58 3.22
N ASN A 4 -2.47 10.84 3.98
CA ASN A 4 -1.71 12.09 3.88
C ASN A 4 -0.89 12.11 2.57
N PRO A 5 -1.11 13.06 1.65
CA PRO A 5 -0.39 13.15 0.39
C PRO A 5 1.14 13.28 0.56
N LYS A 6 1.60 13.99 1.60
CA LYS A 6 3.03 14.16 1.89
C LYS A 6 3.68 12.83 2.25
N VAL A 7 3.00 12.03 3.08
CA VAL A 7 3.48 10.71 3.52
C VAL A 7 3.49 9.74 2.33
N ILE A 8 2.43 9.72 1.52
CA ILE A 8 2.34 8.91 0.31
C ILE A 8 3.49 9.22 -0.65
N ASN A 9 3.69 10.50 -0.97
CA ASN A 9 4.75 10.92 -1.88
C ASN A 9 6.15 10.60 -1.33
N SER A 10 6.36 10.77 -0.02
CA SER A 10 7.62 10.40 0.61
C SER A 10 7.89 8.90 0.49
N LYS A 11 6.87 8.05 0.65
CA LYS A 11 7.01 6.60 0.51
C LYS A 11 7.27 6.19 -0.95
N ILE A 12 6.58 6.79 -1.92
CA ILE A 12 6.85 6.57 -3.36
C ILE A 12 8.31 6.92 -3.69
N LYS A 13 8.81 8.06 -3.20
CA LYS A 13 10.20 8.47 -3.41
C LYS A 13 11.19 7.47 -2.79
N ALA A 14 10.93 7.00 -1.58
CA ALA A 14 11.76 6.01 -0.91
C ALA A 14 11.83 4.69 -1.70
N MET A 15 10.68 4.17 -2.15
CA MET A 15 10.63 2.94 -2.96
C MET A 15 11.36 3.09 -4.30
N ARG A 16 11.21 4.23 -4.98
CA ARG A 16 11.96 4.53 -6.21
C ARG A 16 13.46 4.59 -5.95
N SER A 17 13.89 5.26 -4.88
CA SER A 17 15.30 5.35 -4.49
C SER A 17 15.89 3.98 -4.17
N GLN A 18 15.11 3.11 -3.52
CA GLN A 18 15.53 1.74 -3.23
C GLN A 18 15.72 0.95 -4.53
N ILE A 19 14.76 1.00 -5.46
CA ILE A 19 14.86 0.35 -6.77
C ILE A 19 16.09 0.86 -7.54
N GLU A 20 16.34 2.17 -7.54
CA GLU A 20 17.53 2.75 -8.17
C GLU A 20 18.82 2.21 -7.55
N SER A 21 18.85 2.10 -6.22
CA SER A 21 20.02 1.55 -5.51
C SER A 21 20.31 0.10 -5.88
N LEU A 22 19.27 -0.70 -6.20
CA LEU A 22 19.46 -2.08 -6.65
C LEU A 22 20.18 -2.17 -7.98
N TYR A 23 20.01 -1.19 -8.87
CA TYR A 23 20.74 -1.18 -10.13
C TYR A 23 22.25 -1.09 -9.92
N HIS A 24 22.73 -0.44 -8.86
CA HIS A 24 24.17 -0.40 -8.55
C HIS A 24 24.75 -1.75 -8.10
N LEU A 25 23.92 -2.72 -7.71
CA LEU A 25 24.37 -4.08 -7.36
C LEU A 25 24.76 -4.91 -8.58
N ASN A 26 24.50 -4.43 -9.80
CA ASN A 26 24.98 -5.06 -11.03
C ASN A 26 26.49 -4.87 -11.25
N MET A 27 27.12 -3.95 -10.51
CA MET A 27 28.55 -3.68 -10.61
C MET A 27 29.32 -4.59 -9.66
N ASN A 28 30.24 -5.39 -10.23
CA ASN A 28 31.22 -6.11 -9.43
C ASN A 28 32.13 -5.10 -8.73
N HIS A 29 32.40 -5.33 -7.46
CA HIS A 29 33.31 -4.51 -6.66
C HIS A 29 34.24 -5.41 -5.85
N VAL A 30 35.41 -4.89 -5.51
CA VAL A 30 36.40 -5.61 -4.72
C VAL A 30 36.30 -5.11 -3.28
N ILE A 31 36.18 -6.04 -2.34
CA ILE A 31 36.26 -5.76 -0.90
C ILE A 31 37.49 -6.45 -0.32
N THR A 32 37.93 -6.00 0.84
CA THR A 32 38.93 -6.73 1.63
C THR A 32 38.18 -7.65 2.60
N ASN A 33 38.49 -8.95 2.59
CA ASN A 33 37.88 -9.91 3.50
C ASN A 33 38.56 -9.88 4.89
N ASP A 34 38.04 -10.65 5.84
CA ASP A 34 38.55 -10.72 7.22
C ASP A 34 40.02 -11.20 7.34
N ASN A 35 40.59 -11.74 6.27
CA ASN A 35 41.99 -12.18 6.18
C ASN A 35 42.87 -11.20 5.37
N ASP A 36 42.44 -9.94 5.24
CA ASP A 36 43.13 -8.89 4.47
C ASP A 36 43.35 -9.20 2.97
N MET A 37 42.56 -10.11 2.40
CA MET A 37 42.62 -10.42 0.97
C MET A 37 41.58 -9.65 0.17
N LEU A 38 41.99 -9.18 -1.01
CA LEU A 38 41.08 -8.61 -2.00
C LEU A 38 40.21 -9.72 -2.62
N VAL A 39 38.90 -9.64 -2.44
CA VAL A 39 37.91 -10.55 -3.01
C VAL A 39 36.90 -9.76 -3.87
N SER A 40 36.62 -10.27 -5.06
CA SER A 40 35.57 -9.73 -5.92
C SER A 40 34.21 -10.22 -5.43
N VAL A 41 33.30 -9.29 -5.18
CA VAL A 41 31.91 -9.56 -4.81
C VAL A 41 31.02 -9.14 -5.95
N SER A 42 30.20 -10.09 -6.41
CA SER A 42 29.17 -9.86 -7.41
C SER A 42 27.83 -10.39 -6.89
N TYR A 43 26.76 -9.69 -7.24
CA TYR A 43 25.42 -10.20 -6.99
C TYR A 43 24.98 -11.07 -8.18
N PRO A 44 24.35 -12.24 -7.97
CA PRO A 44 23.86 -13.07 -9.07
C PRO A 44 22.82 -12.32 -9.91
N LEU A 45 23.13 -12.02 -11.17
CA LEU A 45 22.31 -11.18 -12.04
C LEU A 45 20.87 -11.69 -12.17
N ASP A 46 20.66 -13.00 -12.31
CA ASP A 46 19.32 -13.59 -12.41
C ASP A 46 18.46 -13.28 -11.19
N LYS A 47 19.05 -13.37 -9.99
CA LYS A 47 18.36 -13.03 -8.74
C LYS A 47 18.11 -11.52 -8.64
N LEU A 48 19.01 -10.70 -9.15
CA LEU A 48 18.89 -9.23 -9.07
C LEU A 48 17.73 -8.77 -9.95
N VAL A 49 17.63 -9.32 -11.15
CA VAL A 49 16.57 -9.00 -12.11
C VAL A 49 15.21 -9.36 -11.52
N LEU A 50 15.06 -10.58 -10.97
CA LEU A 50 13.83 -10.99 -10.30
C LEU A 50 13.46 -10.04 -9.15
N TYR A 51 14.44 -9.70 -8.31
CA TYR A 51 14.20 -8.82 -7.18
C TYR A 51 13.80 -7.39 -7.59
N ILE A 52 14.43 -6.83 -8.63
CA ILE A 52 14.06 -5.52 -9.19
C ILE A 52 12.63 -5.55 -9.75
N ILE A 53 12.23 -6.63 -10.43
CA ILE A 53 10.86 -6.80 -10.94
C ILE A 53 9.88 -6.80 -9.77
N GLU A 54 10.12 -7.62 -8.74
CA GLU A 54 9.25 -7.67 -7.55
C GLU A 54 9.11 -6.30 -6.86
N GLU A 55 10.20 -5.54 -6.71
CA GLU A 55 10.15 -4.21 -6.10
C GLU A 55 9.40 -3.19 -6.97
N LYS A 56 9.50 -3.30 -8.31
CA LYS A 56 8.70 -2.49 -9.24
C LYS A 56 7.21 -2.82 -9.13
N ASP A 57 6.86 -4.10 -9.07
CA ASP A 57 5.47 -4.53 -8.90
C ASP A 57 4.88 -4.03 -7.56
N LYS A 58 5.67 -4.09 -6.48
CA LYS A 58 5.29 -3.50 -5.18
C LYS A 58 5.07 -1.99 -5.27
N LEU A 59 5.93 -1.26 -6.00
CA LEU A 59 5.77 0.18 -6.21
C LEU A 59 4.48 0.48 -6.99
N GLU A 60 4.21 -0.23 -8.08
CA GLU A 60 3.00 -0.05 -8.88
C GLU A 60 1.74 -0.33 -8.07
N TYR A 61 1.71 -1.46 -7.35
CA TYR A 61 0.63 -1.81 -6.45
C TYR A 61 0.39 -0.73 -5.39
N TYR A 62 1.47 -0.22 -4.78
CA TYR A 62 1.39 0.85 -3.80
C TYR A 62 0.84 2.14 -4.41
N MET A 63 1.29 2.54 -5.61
CA MET A 63 0.80 3.72 -6.30
C MET A 63 -0.69 3.63 -6.61
N LYS A 64 -1.15 2.49 -7.13
CA LYS A 64 -2.58 2.24 -7.39
C LYS A 64 -3.41 2.36 -6.11
N THR A 65 -3.00 1.66 -5.06
CA THR A 65 -3.69 1.68 -3.76
C THR A 65 -3.66 3.08 -3.11
N ALA A 66 -2.57 3.82 -3.28
CA ALA A 66 -2.45 5.18 -2.78
C ALA A 66 -3.39 6.14 -3.53
N GLN A 67 -3.54 5.97 -4.85
CA GLN A 67 -4.49 6.74 -5.64
C GLN A 67 -5.94 6.50 -5.17
N ASP A 68 -6.31 5.25 -4.89
CA ASP A 68 -7.64 4.91 -4.36
C ASP A 68 -7.90 5.58 -3.00
N ARG A 69 -6.88 5.58 -2.12
CA ARG A 69 -6.94 6.28 -0.83
C ARG A 69 -7.12 7.78 -1.00
N LEU A 70 -6.38 8.41 -1.92
CA LEU A 70 -6.50 9.84 -2.21
C LEU A 70 -7.88 10.19 -2.78
N ASN A 71 -8.42 9.35 -3.67
CA ASN A 71 -9.76 9.54 -4.22
C ASN A 71 -10.83 9.41 -3.12
N LEU A 72 -10.71 8.41 -2.24
CA LEU A 72 -11.60 8.26 -1.09
C LEU A 72 -11.52 9.48 -0.17
N PHE A 73 -10.32 9.95 0.13
CA PHE A 73 -10.11 11.15 0.94
C PHE A 73 -10.76 12.39 0.30
N LYS A 74 -10.54 12.62 -1.00
CA LYS A 74 -11.18 13.70 -1.77
C LYS A 74 -12.71 13.63 -1.68
N ASN A 75 -13.28 12.44 -1.80
CA ASN A 75 -14.73 12.24 -1.71
C ASN A 75 -15.28 12.55 -0.31
N ILE A 76 -14.54 12.23 0.75
CA ILE A 76 -14.93 12.54 2.13
C ILE A 76 -14.89 14.05 2.37
N ILE A 77 -13.78 14.70 2.05
CA ILE A 77 -13.60 16.14 2.32
C ILE A 77 -14.52 17.03 1.48
N LYS A 78 -15.07 16.52 0.37
CA LYS A 78 -16.04 17.26 -0.47
C LYS A 78 -17.27 17.70 0.31
N ASN A 79 -17.64 16.99 1.38
CA ASN A 79 -18.79 17.31 2.23
C ASN A 79 -18.46 18.33 3.34
N TYR A 80 -17.19 18.74 3.46
CA TYR A 80 -16.73 19.70 4.45
C TYR A 80 -16.77 21.11 3.84
N SER A 81 -17.00 22.13 4.67
CA SER A 81 -16.90 23.52 4.25
C SER A 81 -15.47 23.89 3.82
N GLU A 82 -15.31 24.95 3.02
CA GLU A 82 -13.98 25.36 2.52
C GLU A 82 -12.97 25.62 3.65
N ASN A 83 -13.42 26.24 4.74
CA ASN A 83 -12.58 26.49 5.92
C ASN A 83 -12.13 25.18 6.59
N GLU A 84 -13.04 24.21 6.70
CA GLU A 84 -12.72 22.90 7.26
C GLU A 84 -11.77 22.11 6.34
N GLN A 85 -11.95 22.21 5.01
CA GLN A 85 -11.02 21.61 4.05
C GLN A 85 -9.61 22.20 4.20
N GLN A 86 -9.49 23.52 4.38
CA GLN A 86 -8.21 24.18 4.64
C GLN A 86 -7.58 23.70 5.95
N ASP A 87 -8.37 23.56 7.02
CA ASP A 87 -7.89 23.03 8.30
C ASP A 87 -7.37 21.61 8.18
N VAL A 88 -8.10 20.75 7.46
CA VAL A 88 -7.67 19.38 7.17
C VAL A 88 -6.36 19.38 6.37
N MET A 89 -6.23 20.22 5.36
CA MET A 89 -5.01 20.31 4.56
C MET A 89 -3.81 20.83 5.39
N ARG A 90 -4.02 21.83 6.24
CA ARG A 90 -3.00 22.34 7.19
C ARG A 90 -2.57 21.25 8.17
N TYR A 91 -3.50 20.45 8.67
CA TYR A 91 -3.20 19.30 9.52
C TYR A 91 -2.34 18.26 8.79
N MET A 92 -2.67 17.93 7.54
CA MET A 92 -1.89 16.99 6.73
C MET A 92 -0.47 17.52 6.46
N LEU A 93 -0.32 18.78 6.07
CA LEU A 93 0.98 19.39 5.76
C LEU A 93 1.88 19.52 7.00
N SER A 94 1.29 19.87 8.15
CA SER A 94 1.97 20.02 9.43
C SER A 94 2.31 18.68 10.10
N SER A 95 2.01 17.55 9.46
CA SER A 95 2.23 16.21 10.01
C SER A 95 1.52 16.01 11.36
N GLY A 96 0.37 16.67 11.55
CA GLY A 96 -0.45 16.57 12.75
C GLY A 96 -0.17 17.61 13.84
N LYS A 97 0.72 18.57 13.61
CA LYS A 97 1.05 19.63 14.59
C LYS A 97 -0.06 20.67 14.75
N VAL A 98 -0.73 21.04 13.66
CA VAL A 98 -1.83 22.01 13.66
C VAL A 98 -3.13 21.23 13.54
N LYS A 99 -3.95 21.20 14.59
CA LYS A 99 -5.25 20.52 14.58
C LYS A 99 -6.37 21.46 15.05
N ASN A 100 -7.39 21.60 14.22
CA ASN A 100 -8.71 21.95 14.71
C ASN A 100 -9.35 20.63 15.20
N GLU A 101 -9.33 20.40 16.51
CA GLU A 101 -9.66 19.09 17.09
C GLU A 101 -11.03 18.57 16.64
N GLY A 102 -12.04 19.44 16.56
CA GLY A 102 -13.39 19.03 16.15
C GLY A 102 -13.50 18.62 14.68
N VAL A 103 -12.74 19.26 13.78
CA VAL A 103 -12.73 18.91 12.35
C VAL A 103 -11.95 17.61 12.12
N ILE A 104 -10.79 17.47 12.77
CA ILE A 104 -9.93 16.30 12.60
C ILE A 104 -10.54 15.05 13.21
N GLU A 105 -11.27 15.16 14.32
CA GLU A 105 -11.95 14.00 14.91
C GLU A 105 -13.12 13.54 14.05
N ARG A 106 -13.93 14.47 13.51
CA ARG A 106 -14.96 14.15 12.50
C ARG A 106 -14.36 13.46 11.28
N LEU A 107 -13.24 13.97 10.76
CA LEU A 107 -12.54 13.37 9.63
C LEU A 107 -12.12 11.91 9.91
N LYS A 108 -11.57 11.62 11.10
CA LYS A 108 -11.20 10.25 11.48
C LYS A 108 -12.41 9.33 11.51
N VAL A 109 -13.51 9.79 12.11
CA VAL A 109 -14.75 9.01 12.20
C VAL A 109 -15.33 8.73 10.81
N ASP A 110 -15.34 9.72 9.93
CA ASP A 110 -15.87 9.56 8.57
C ASP A 110 -15.02 8.59 7.74
N ILE A 111 -13.69 8.72 7.81
CA ILE A 111 -12.77 7.76 7.19
C ILE A 111 -13.03 6.34 7.73
N TYR A 112 -13.15 6.20 9.07
CA TYR A 112 -13.40 4.91 9.69
C TYR A 112 -14.71 4.29 9.24
N LYS A 113 -15.81 5.06 9.15
CA LYS A 113 -17.11 4.57 8.69
C LYS A 113 -17.04 4.02 7.27
N VAL A 114 -16.39 4.75 6.35
CA VAL A 114 -16.25 4.31 4.96
C VAL A 114 -15.40 3.03 4.87
N GLU A 115 -14.27 2.99 5.56
CA GLU A 115 -13.39 1.82 5.58
C GLU A 115 -14.06 0.60 6.22
N SER A 116 -14.82 0.81 7.30
CA SER A 116 -15.55 -0.26 7.98
C SER A 116 -16.63 -0.85 7.08
N ARG A 117 -17.39 -0.01 6.36
CA ARG A 117 -18.36 -0.48 5.38
C ARG A 117 -17.71 -1.32 4.29
N LYS A 118 -16.61 -0.83 3.70
CA LYS A 118 -15.85 -1.59 2.69
C LYS A 118 -15.30 -2.92 3.22
N ARG A 119 -14.88 -2.98 4.49
CA ARG A 119 -14.45 -4.23 5.12
C ARG A 119 -15.60 -5.23 5.20
N GLN A 120 -16.78 -4.78 5.62
CA GLN A 120 -17.96 -5.62 5.75
C GLN A 120 -18.43 -6.13 4.38
N GLU A 121 -18.45 -5.28 3.35
CA GLU A 121 -18.77 -5.68 1.97
C GLU A 121 -17.82 -6.79 1.48
N ARG A 122 -16.51 -6.66 1.72
CA ARG A 122 -15.53 -7.70 1.36
C ARG A 122 -15.74 -9.00 2.13
N GLN A 123 -16.14 -8.92 3.40
CA GLN A 123 -16.44 -10.11 4.19
C GLN A 123 -17.67 -10.83 3.64
N ASN A 124 -18.76 -10.10 3.39
CA ASN A 124 -19.98 -10.66 2.82
C ASN A 124 -19.71 -11.34 1.47
N GLN A 125 -18.92 -10.70 0.59
CA GLN A 125 -18.53 -11.29 -0.69
C GLN A 125 -17.76 -12.61 -0.53
N ARG A 126 -16.88 -12.71 0.47
CA ARG A 126 -16.14 -13.95 0.75
C ARG A 126 -17.07 -15.05 1.25
N GLU A 127 -18.01 -14.71 2.13
CA GLU A 127 -19.00 -15.66 2.64
C GLU A 127 -19.91 -16.18 1.52
N GLU A 128 -20.34 -15.31 0.60
CA GLU A 128 -21.11 -15.71 -0.58
C GLU A 128 -20.32 -16.64 -1.51
N LEU A 129 -19.07 -16.31 -1.82
CA LEU A 129 -18.21 -17.16 -2.65
C LEU A 129 -18.01 -18.54 -2.01
N HIS A 130 -17.73 -18.58 -0.71
CA HIS A 130 -17.58 -19.83 0.03
C HIS A 130 -18.88 -20.65 0.01
N ARG A 131 -20.04 -20.00 0.16
CA ARG A 131 -21.35 -20.68 0.08
C ARG A 131 -21.58 -21.29 -1.31
N ILE A 132 -21.25 -20.55 -2.38
CA ILE A 132 -21.38 -21.02 -3.76
C ILE A 132 -20.47 -22.24 -4.00
N GLU A 133 -19.22 -22.15 -3.58
CA GLU A 133 -18.23 -23.22 -3.74
C GLU A 133 -18.61 -24.48 -2.95
N PHE A 134 -19.06 -24.32 -1.71
CA PHE A 134 -19.57 -25.41 -0.88
C PHE A 134 -20.78 -26.10 -1.52
N ASN A 135 -21.76 -25.34 -2.01
CA ASN A 135 -22.92 -25.90 -2.68
C ASN A 135 -22.53 -26.65 -3.96
N LYS A 136 -21.58 -26.11 -4.74
CA LYS A 136 -21.05 -26.78 -5.93
C LYS A 136 -20.40 -28.12 -5.59
N HIS A 137 -19.62 -28.16 -4.50
CA HIS A 137 -19.00 -29.38 -4.02
C HIS A 137 -20.05 -30.42 -3.57
N LEU A 138 -21.08 -30.00 -2.82
CA LEU A 138 -22.18 -30.89 -2.43
C LEU A 138 -22.90 -31.52 -3.62
N GLU A 139 -23.16 -30.74 -4.68
CA GLU A 139 -23.80 -31.25 -5.90
C GLU A 139 -22.92 -32.24 -6.66
N GLN A 140 -21.58 -32.09 -6.62
CA GLN A 140 -20.66 -33.08 -7.17
C GLN A 140 -20.73 -34.39 -6.39
N VAL A 141 -20.64 -34.33 -5.06
CA VAL A 141 -20.70 -35.52 -4.19
C VAL A 141 -22.01 -36.29 -4.37
N LYS A 142 -23.15 -35.59 -4.49
CA LYS A 142 -24.44 -36.23 -4.76
C LYS A 142 -24.47 -36.98 -6.10
N LYS A 143 -23.81 -36.45 -7.13
CA LYS A 143 -23.72 -37.11 -8.45
C LYS A 143 -22.79 -38.32 -8.45
N GLU A 144 -21.75 -38.32 -7.62
CA GLU A 144 -20.82 -39.45 -7.50
C GLU A 144 -21.39 -40.61 -6.69
N LEU A 145 -22.37 -40.34 -5.82
CA LEU A 145 -23.05 -41.32 -4.97
C LEU A 145 -24.34 -41.89 -5.58
N SER A 146 -24.76 -41.42 -6.74
CA SER A 146 -25.99 -41.84 -7.43
C SER A 146 -25.68 -42.56 -8.73
#